data_AF-A0A9D6SAY8-F1
#
_entry.id   AF-A0A9D6SAY8-F1
#
_cell.length_a   1.000
_cell.length_b   1.000
_cell.length_c   1.000
_cell.angle_alpha   90.00
_cell.angle_beta   90.00
_cell.angle_gamma   90.00
#
_symmetry.space_group_name_H-M   'P 1'
#
loop_
_entity.id
_entity.type
_entity.pdbx_description
1 polymer ?
#
loop_
_entity_poly.entity_id
_entity_poly.type
_entity_poly.pdbx_seq_one_letter_code
_entity_poly.pdbx_strand_id
1 'polypeptide(L)'
;MYIIVKVVIIAAAISLFVWTAWQNFAPSGRLSARYEFDEISPFITSLLPGGRALPIIRDATGTPYQGMIGEPVYFRLRLPRRFDRVELEIRFQNQSQPILEVGGLAARNPDVYDLRPLENQILDALDWSEIYRDGLTLYQRTPTFEHIDTFFAQLPPRNEIATYHARVETPFRIPGYTPDERVQIIDRSLRGSHIFYAYVKNESLDVTFYVQDMNRDAGGDPVAINVFSDTMPVASIGESDDGRIGEREEAGETHPIHLVVPGLPEGAYRIEIRTTRDIFIRKIETRSKKFVILNELFLGDEAGYQSDDRPATVWTSGRLIRASTLHADGAQELMVGEEVLRIPESHQEYKRRVSGGTPTRLLSPQGDVMVRTNGYFAFSRDALFVPEPVRLAWDTDLDLEGINYILARYRPPVRHGDWKLASAEFDLTKLLWEDHAVPFAISAPGILELQNEVRIGAIAAQLEREPQDIGALLKTLWQKLVRQLPQ
;
A
#
# COMPACT_ATOMS: atom_id res chain seq x y z
N MET A 1 -66.28 20.86 11.68
CA MET A 1 -65.67 19.55 11.40
C MET A 1 -64.70 19.60 10.21
N TYR A 2 -65.10 20.09 9.03
CA TYR A 2 -64.25 20.17 7.83
C TYR A 2 -62.92 20.94 7.99
N ILE A 3 -62.92 22.09 8.69
CA ILE A 3 -61.72 22.90 8.93
C ILE A 3 -60.69 22.15 9.79
N ILE A 4 -61.16 21.42 10.81
CA ILE A 4 -60.30 20.66 11.73
C ILE A 4 -59.58 19.54 10.98
N VAL A 5 -60.29 18.81 10.11
CA VAL A 5 -59.69 17.74 9.28
C VAL A 5 -58.60 18.30 8.35
N LYS A 6 -58.82 19.47 7.72
CA LYS A 6 -57.80 20.11 6.88
C LYS A 6 -56.55 20.50 7.67
N VAL A 7 -56.73 21.11 8.85
CA VAL A 7 -55.60 21.50 9.72
C VAL A 7 -54.79 20.28 10.13
N VAL A 8 -55.45 19.17 10.49
CA VAL A 8 -54.76 17.93 10.86
C VAL A 8 -53.96 17.35 9.68
N ILE A 9 -54.53 17.30 8.47
CA ILE A 9 -53.81 16.80 7.29
C ILE A 9 -52.59 17.67 6.97
N ILE A 10 -52.74 19.00 7.02
CA ILE A 10 -51.63 19.94 6.77
C ILE A 10 -50.55 19.78 7.85
N ALA A 11 -50.93 19.71 9.12
CA ALA A 11 -49.98 19.52 10.22
C ALA A 11 -49.24 18.19 10.11
N ALA A 12 -49.93 17.11 9.72
CA ALA A 12 -49.31 15.81 9.48
C ALA A 12 -48.30 15.87 8.32
N ALA A 13 -48.65 16.53 7.21
CA ALA A 13 -47.76 16.70 6.06
C ALA A 13 -46.52 17.55 6.42
N ILE A 14 -46.69 18.65 7.16
CA ILE A 14 -45.59 19.49 7.64
C ILE A 14 -44.70 18.70 8.61
N SER A 15 -45.29 17.96 9.54
CA SER A 15 -44.55 17.15 10.51
C SER A 15 -43.74 16.06 9.81
N LEU A 16 -44.33 15.39 8.81
CA LEU A 16 -43.62 14.41 7.98
C LEU A 16 -42.49 15.06 7.18
N PHE A 17 -42.72 16.25 6.61
CA PHE A 17 -41.70 17.00 5.89
C PHE A 17 -40.54 17.41 6.80
N VAL A 18 -40.83 17.97 7.98
CA VAL A 18 -39.81 18.36 8.97
C VAL A 18 -39.04 17.14 9.47
N TRP A 19 -39.73 16.03 9.74
CA TRP A 19 -39.09 14.78 10.15
C TRP A 19 -38.17 14.23 9.05
N THR A 20 -38.63 14.19 7.80
CA THR A 20 -37.84 13.71 6.66
C THR A 20 -36.66 14.65 6.36
N ALA A 21 -36.86 15.95 6.50
CA ALA A 21 -35.80 16.94 6.38
C ALA A 21 -34.79 16.79 7.51
N TRP A 22 -35.21 16.54 8.75
CA TRP A 22 -34.31 16.30 9.87
C TRP A 22 -33.42 15.07 9.63
N GLN A 23 -34.00 13.97 9.13
CA GLN A 23 -33.28 12.75 8.79
C GLN A 23 -32.27 12.95 7.64
N ASN A 24 -32.65 13.71 6.60
CA ASN A 24 -31.80 13.91 5.43
C ASN A 24 -30.75 15.03 5.60
N PHE A 25 -31.05 16.08 6.37
CA PHE A 25 -30.14 17.22 6.54
C PHE A 25 -29.18 17.05 7.72
N ALA A 26 -29.47 16.17 8.69
CA ALA A 26 -28.67 15.99 9.90
C ALA A 26 -28.26 17.34 10.53
N PRO A 27 -29.23 18.19 10.94
CA PRO A 27 -28.96 19.55 11.43
C PRO A 27 -28.02 19.58 12.64
N SER A 28 -28.07 18.53 13.46
CA SER A 28 -27.15 18.30 14.59
C SER A 28 -25.70 18.10 14.18
N GLY A 29 -25.41 17.94 12.89
CA GLY A 29 -24.10 17.55 12.38
C GLY A 29 -23.78 16.07 12.52
N ARG A 30 -24.71 15.25 13.03
CA ARG A 30 -24.51 13.81 13.26
C ARG A 30 -25.46 12.96 12.43
N LEU A 31 -24.93 11.88 11.85
CA LEU A 31 -25.70 10.87 11.14
C LEU A 31 -25.16 9.49 11.52
N SER A 32 -26.05 8.55 11.83
CA SER A 32 -25.70 7.15 12.08
C SER A 32 -26.35 6.28 11.01
N ALA A 33 -25.55 5.40 10.42
CA ALA A 33 -26.02 4.39 9.47
C ALA A 33 -25.56 3.02 9.94
N ARG A 34 -26.40 2.00 9.76
CA ARG A 34 -26.08 0.60 10.06
C ARG A 34 -26.61 -0.27 8.94
N TYR A 35 -25.88 -1.32 8.63
CA TYR A 35 -26.29 -2.34 7.68
C TYR A 35 -25.92 -3.71 8.21
N GLU A 36 -26.93 -4.56 8.38
CA GLU A 36 -26.79 -5.92 8.95
C GLU A 36 -27.03 -7.01 7.90
N PHE A 37 -27.12 -6.68 6.61
CA PHE A 37 -27.36 -7.65 5.52
C PHE A 37 -28.72 -8.38 5.60
N ASP A 38 -29.66 -7.94 6.43
CA ASP A 38 -31.05 -8.42 6.46
C ASP A 38 -31.94 -7.71 5.42
N GLU A 39 -31.78 -6.39 5.30
CA GLU A 39 -32.55 -5.51 4.43
C GLU A 39 -31.63 -4.55 3.65
N ILE A 40 -32.10 -4.04 2.52
CA ILE A 40 -31.32 -3.09 1.71
C ILE A 40 -31.12 -1.80 2.53
N SER A 41 -29.87 -1.45 2.86
CA SER A 41 -29.56 -0.18 3.49
C SER A 41 -29.53 0.96 2.46
N PRO A 42 -30.18 2.12 2.74
CA PRO A 42 -30.11 3.28 1.87
C PRO A 42 -28.73 3.96 1.89
N PHE A 43 -27.96 3.76 2.97
CA PHE A 43 -26.69 4.45 3.20
C PHE A 43 -25.46 3.58 2.91
N ILE A 44 -25.53 2.26 3.12
CA ILE A 44 -24.39 1.37 2.97
C ILE A 44 -24.74 0.29 1.94
N THR A 45 -23.90 0.10 0.93
CA THR A 45 -24.12 -0.96 -0.05
C THR A 45 -23.62 -2.31 0.45
N SER A 46 -24.12 -3.40 -0.13
CA SER A 46 -23.51 -4.73 0.01
C SER A 46 -22.07 -4.77 -0.49
N LEU A 47 -21.33 -5.80 -0.07
CA LEU A 47 -19.95 -6.01 -0.50
C LEU A 47 -19.91 -6.51 -1.95
N LEU A 48 -18.99 -5.95 -2.73
CA LEU A 48 -18.75 -6.23 -4.15
C LEU A 48 -17.24 -6.32 -4.42
N PRO A 49 -16.77 -6.87 -5.56
CA PRO A 49 -17.53 -7.54 -6.60
C PRO A 49 -17.94 -8.97 -6.20
N GLY A 50 -18.93 -9.50 -6.91
CA GLY A 50 -19.21 -10.94 -6.90
C GLY A 50 -17.98 -11.72 -7.38
N GLY A 51 -17.67 -12.83 -6.70
CA GLY A 51 -16.44 -13.60 -6.90
C GLY A 51 -15.36 -13.35 -5.83
N ARG A 52 -15.43 -12.23 -5.12
CA ARG A 52 -14.64 -11.97 -3.90
C ARG A 52 -15.53 -11.93 -2.66
N ALA A 53 -16.71 -11.35 -2.81
CA ALA A 53 -17.80 -11.44 -1.84
C ALA A 53 -18.76 -12.56 -2.24
N LEU A 54 -19.08 -13.43 -1.27
CA LEU A 54 -20.09 -14.46 -1.39
C LEU A 54 -21.51 -13.84 -1.32
N PRO A 55 -22.56 -14.60 -1.73
CA PRO A 55 -23.93 -14.22 -1.44
C PRO A 55 -24.18 -14.05 0.06
N ILE A 56 -25.16 -13.21 0.40
CA ILE A 56 -25.62 -13.05 1.78
C ILE A 56 -26.32 -14.34 2.21
N ILE A 57 -25.90 -14.89 3.35
CA ILE A 57 -26.46 -16.11 3.95
C ILE A 57 -26.70 -15.88 5.44
N ARG A 58 -27.47 -16.77 6.08
CA ARG A 58 -27.71 -16.74 7.53
C ARG A 58 -26.94 -17.86 8.21
N ASP A 59 -26.36 -17.56 9.36
CA ASP A 59 -25.71 -18.58 10.20
C ASP A 59 -26.75 -19.47 10.91
N ALA A 60 -26.28 -20.41 11.74
CA ALA A 60 -27.13 -21.34 12.49
C ALA A 60 -28.09 -20.64 13.48
N THR A 61 -27.79 -19.40 13.89
CA THR A 61 -28.64 -18.58 14.76
C THR A 61 -29.65 -17.73 13.98
N GLY A 62 -29.60 -17.78 12.65
CA GLY A 62 -30.41 -16.95 11.77
C GLY A 62 -29.82 -15.56 11.51
N THR A 63 -28.60 -15.27 11.99
CA THR A 63 -27.95 -13.96 11.80
C THR A 63 -27.38 -13.87 10.38
N PRO A 64 -27.81 -12.88 9.58
CA PRO A 64 -27.27 -12.69 8.24
C PRO A 64 -25.81 -12.22 8.27
N TYR A 65 -25.05 -12.65 7.27
CA TYR A 65 -23.69 -12.23 7.01
C TYR A 65 -23.34 -12.35 5.53
N GLN A 66 -22.29 -11.66 5.11
CA GLN A 66 -21.68 -11.81 3.80
C GLN A 66 -20.24 -12.29 3.97
N GLY A 67 -19.90 -13.43 3.37
CA GLY A 67 -18.54 -13.98 3.40
C GLY A 67 -17.62 -13.29 2.39
N MET A 68 -16.37 -13.07 2.77
CA MET A 68 -15.29 -12.61 1.91
C MET A 68 -14.29 -13.75 1.74
N ILE A 69 -13.99 -14.08 0.48
CA ILE A 69 -13.03 -15.13 0.09
C ILE A 69 -11.92 -14.58 -0.83
N GLY A 70 -12.01 -13.31 -1.20
CA GLY A 70 -11.05 -12.62 -2.05
C GLY A 70 -10.95 -11.15 -1.66
N GLU A 71 -9.91 -10.47 -2.12
CA GLU A 71 -9.63 -9.10 -1.72
C GLU A 71 -9.28 -8.17 -2.90
N PRO A 72 -9.40 -6.85 -2.69
CA PRO A 72 -10.29 -6.24 -1.70
C PRO A 72 -11.76 -6.46 -2.09
N VAL A 73 -12.65 -6.35 -1.11
CA VAL A 73 -14.11 -6.16 -1.32
C VAL A 73 -14.48 -4.73 -0.99
N TYR A 74 -15.45 -4.18 -1.70
CA TYR A 74 -15.81 -2.78 -1.66
C TYR A 74 -17.23 -2.58 -1.19
N PHE A 75 -17.46 -1.47 -0.49
CA PHE A 75 -18.78 -0.92 -0.23
C PHE A 75 -18.74 0.59 -0.38
N ARG A 76 -19.92 1.20 -0.52
CA ARG A 76 -20.08 2.65 -0.60
C ARG A 76 -20.89 3.14 0.57
N LEU A 77 -20.41 4.21 1.19
CA LEU A 77 -21.16 4.98 2.17
C LEU A 77 -21.82 6.16 1.45
N ARG A 78 -23.09 6.02 1.09
CA ARG A 78 -23.93 7.06 0.48
C ARG A 78 -24.35 8.05 1.54
N LEU A 79 -24.09 9.33 1.30
CA LEU A 79 -24.32 10.37 2.28
C LEU A 79 -25.24 11.46 1.69
N PRO A 80 -26.28 11.88 2.42
CA PRO A 80 -27.19 12.92 1.94
C PRO A 80 -26.53 14.31 1.86
N ARG A 81 -25.36 14.46 2.51
CA ARG A 81 -24.53 15.67 2.56
C ARG A 81 -23.07 15.32 2.87
N ARG A 82 -22.20 16.33 2.77
CA ARG A 82 -20.81 16.20 3.24
C ARG A 82 -20.69 16.23 4.76
N PHE A 83 -19.82 15.38 5.27
CA PHE A 83 -19.39 15.28 6.66
C PHE A 83 -17.86 15.36 6.72
N ASP A 84 -17.32 15.64 7.89
CA ASP A 84 -15.88 15.89 8.08
C ASP A 84 -15.17 14.64 8.59
N ARG A 85 -15.85 13.82 9.40
CA ARG A 85 -15.33 12.55 9.96
C ARG A 85 -16.35 11.42 9.84
N VAL A 86 -15.83 10.20 9.73
CA VAL A 86 -16.61 8.98 9.98
C VAL A 86 -15.82 8.03 10.88
N GLU A 87 -16.50 7.45 11.86
CA GLU A 87 -16.07 6.24 12.55
C GLU A 87 -16.84 5.06 11.95
N LEU A 88 -16.12 4.12 11.37
CA LEU A 88 -16.67 2.87 10.86
C LEU A 88 -16.46 1.77 11.90
N GLU A 89 -17.54 1.13 12.32
CA GLU A 89 -17.51 -0.05 13.17
C GLU A 89 -17.91 -1.26 12.33
N ILE A 90 -17.08 -2.30 12.33
CA ILE A 90 -17.31 -3.52 11.55
C ILE A 90 -17.39 -4.71 12.50
N ARG A 91 -18.49 -5.46 12.38
CA ARG A 91 -18.69 -6.73 13.08
C ARG A 91 -18.35 -7.88 12.14
N PHE A 92 -17.38 -8.70 12.53
CA PHE A 92 -16.87 -9.77 11.67
C PHE A 92 -16.51 -11.05 12.43
N GLN A 93 -16.42 -12.17 11.73
CA GLN A 93 -15.77 -13.39 12.21
C GLN A 93 -14.54 -13.64 11.37
N ASN A 94 -13.41 -13.85 12.04
CA ASN A 94 -12.14 -14.15 11.40
C ASN A 94 -11.46 -15.28 12.17
N GLN A 95 -11.29 -16.42 11.51
CA GLN A 95 -10.69 -17.63 12.08
C GLN A 95 -9.17 -17.59 12.03
N SER A 96 -8.60 -17.31 10.85
CA SER A 96 -7.18 -17.52 10.56
C SER A 96 -6.58 -16.49 9.60
N GLN A 97 -7.33 -15.45 9.22
CA GLN A 97 -6.81 -14.39 8.35
C GLN A 97 -5.88 -13.49 9.17
N PRO A 98 -4.56 -13.40 8.85
CA PRO A 98 -3.59 -12.72 9.73
C PRO A 98 -3.86 -11.23 9.89
N ILE A 99 -4.25 -10.56 8.81
CA ILE A 99 -4.48 -9.11 8.79
C ILE A 99 -5.82 -8.84 8.13
N LEU A 100 -6.63 -8.00 8.76
CA LEU A 100 -7.89 -7.47 8.25
C LEU A 100 -7.92 -5.95 8.45
N GLU A 101 -8.24 -5.21 7.40
CA GLU A 101 -8.20 -3.75 7.38
C GLU A 101 -9.41 -3.19 6.64
N VAL A 102 -9.75 -1.94 6.92
CA VAL A 102 -10.72 -1.15 6.13
C VAL A 102 -10.05 0.14 5.69
N GLY A 103 -10.28 0.58 4.46
CA GLY A 103 -9.73 1.83 3.96
C GLY A 103 -10.70 2.64 3.15
N GLY A 104 -10.59 3.97 3.26
CA GLY A 104 -11.31 4.92 2.43
C GLY A 104 -10.48 5.32 1.22
N LEU A 105 -11.11 5.49 0.05
CA LEU A 105 -10.41 5.88 -1.17
C LEU A 105 -9.85 7.30 -1.04
N ALA A 106 -8.53 7.47 -1.11
CA ALA A 106 -7.82 8.73 -0.91
C ALA A 106 -7.29 9.35 -2.23
N ALA A 107 -6.93 8.53 -3.22
CA ALA A 107 -6.49 9.00 -4.53
C ALA A 107 -6.92 8.04 -5.66
N ARG A 108 -6.91 8.54 -6.90
CA ARG A 108 -7.25 7.79 -8.13
C ARG A 108 -6.05 7.82 -9.09
N ASN A 109 -5.97 6.79 -9.93
CA ASN A 109 -4.94 6.60 -10.98
C ASN A 109 -3.49 6.52 -10.45
N PRO A 110 -3.13 5.45 -9.70
CA PRO A 110 -3.96 4.31 -9.32
C PRO A 110 -4.83 4.59 -8.09
N ASP A 111 -5.79 3.69 -7.82
CA ASP A 111 -6.59 3.77 -6.60
C ASP A 111 -5.70 3.56 -5.37
N VAL A 112 -5.69 4.55 -4.47
CA VAL A 112 -4.97 4.48 -3.20
C VAL A 112 -5.97 4.59 -2.07
N TYR A 113 -5.99 3.60 -1.19
CA TYR A 113 -6.84 3.58 0.00
C TYR A 113 -6.02 3.94 1.24
N ASP A 114 -6.54 4.83 2.08
CA ASP A 114 -6.03 5.06 3.43
C ASP A 114 -6.51 3.90 4.32
N LEU A 115 -5.69 2.87 4.49
CA LEU A 115 -6.06 1.66 5.25
C LEU A 115 -5.92 1.89 6.76
N ARG A 116 -6.86 1.33 7.52
CA ARG A 116 -6.89 1.31 8.99
C ARG A 116 -7.08 -0.13 9.48
N PRO A 117 -6.39 -0.54 10.55
CA PRO A 117 -6.45 -1.91 11.03
C PRO A 117 -7.80 -2.21 11.69
N LEU A 118 -8.36 -3.38 11.38
CA LEU A 118 -9.49 -3.97 12.11
C LEU A 118 -9.02 -5.14 13.00
N GLU A 119 -8.14 -5.97 12.46
CA GLU A 119 -7.50 -7.06 13.20
C GLU A 119 -6.10 -7.34 12.65
N ASN A 120 -5.18 -7.67 13.54
CA ASN A 120 -3.86 -8.18 13.21
C ASN A 120 -3.54 -9.34 14.17
N GLN A 121 -3.85 -10.56 13.73
CA GLN A 121 -3.64 -11.77 14.53
C GLN A 121 -2.17 -12.06 14.78
N ILE A 122 -1.25 -11.53 13.96
CA ILE A 122 0.19 -11.64 14.22
C ILE A 122 0.51 -10.89 15.51
N LEU A 123 -0.01 -9.67 15.68
CA LEU A 123 0.17 -8.86 16.88
C LEU A 123 -0.64 -9.40 18.08
N ASP A 124 -1.89 -9.83 17.86
CA ASP A 124 -2.75 -10.37 18.93
C ASP A 124 -2.21 -11.65 19.55
N ALA A 125 -1.42 -12.43 18.79
CA ALA A 125 -0.81 -13.67 19.24
C ALA A 125 0.56 -13.48 19.91
N LEU A 126 1.11 -12.25 19.94
CA LEU A 126 2.41 -12.00 20.57
C LEU A 126 2.34 -12.16 22.08
N ASP A 127 3.36 -12.79 22.62
CA ASP A 127 3.68 -12.86 24.05
C ASP A 127 4.80 -11.88 24.45
N TRP A 128 5.12 -10.92 23.57
CA TRP A 128 6.21 -9.96 23.74
C TRP A 128 5.85 -8.85 24.74
N SER A 129 6.87 -8.24 25.35
CA SER A 129 6.66 -7.09 26.23
C SER A 129 6.20 -5.89 25.41
N GLU A 130 5.19 -5.17 25.89
CA GLU A 130 4.66 -3.99 25.21
C GLU A 130 4.87 -2.69 26.00
N ILE A 131 5.08 -1.58 25.28
CA ILE A 131 5.03 -0.22 25.81
C ILE A 131 4.05 0.58 24.95
N TYR A 132 3.08 1.21 25.59
CA TYR A 132 2.07 2.03 24.93
C TYR A 132 2.25 3.52 25.23
N ARG A 133 2.12 4.36 24.20
CA ARG A 133 1.99 5.82 24.33
C ARG A 133 1.24 6.41 23.15
N ASP A 134 0.19 7.21 23.40
CA ASP A 134 -0.50 8.04 22.39
C ASP A 134 -0.87 7.29 21.10
N GLY A 135 -1.45 6.08 21.26
CA GLY A 135 -1.88 5.25 20.13
C GLY A 135 -0.74 4.57 19.37
N LEU A 136 0.48 4.57 19.92
CA LEU A 136 1.65 3.88 19.41
C LEU A 136 2.07 2.82 20.43
N THR A 137 2.27 1.59 19.96
CA THR A 137 2.74 0.46 20.77
C THR A 137 4.10 0.02 20.24
N LEU A 138 5.06 -0.15 21.14
CA LEU A 138 6.31 -0.84 20.88
C LEU A 138 6.25 -2.23 21.51
N TYR A 139 6.25 -3.27 20.68
CA TYR A 139 6.43 -4.66 21.10
C TYR A 139 7.93 -4.98 21.09
N GLN A 140 8.40 -5.68 22.12
CA GLN A 140 9.80 -6.03 22.32
C GLN A 140 9.90 -7.52 22.64
N ARG A 141 10.61 -8.27 21.80
CA ARG A 141 10.89 -9.69 22.02
C ARG A 141 11.68 -9.91 23.31
N THR A 142 12.58 -8.99 23.62
CA THR A 142 13.29 -8.91 24.90
C THR A 142 13.11 -7.49 25.43
N PRO A 143 12.68 -7.30 26.70
CA PRO A 143 12.37 -5.98 27.25
C PRO A 143 13.66 -5.17 27.50
N THR A 144 14.14 -4.49 26.47
CA THR A 144 15.37 -3.68 26.49
C THR A 144 15.09 -2.22 26.86
N PHE A 145 13.95 -1.70 26.41
CA PHE A 145 13.52 -0.31 26.63
C PHE A 145 12.40 -0.27 27.66
N GLU A 146 12.32 0.83 28.42
CA GLU A 146 11.20 1.14 29.34
C GLU A 146 10.26 2.20 28.74
N HIS A 147 10.76 3.02 27.80
CA HIS A 147 10.02 4.12 27.18
C HIS A 147 10.24 4.20 25.67
N ILE A 148 9.20 4.54 24.91
CA ILE A 148 9.28 4.70 23.46
C ILE A 148 10.31 5.78 23.04
N ASP A 149 10.49 6.86 23.82
CA ASP A 149 11.50 7.88 23.50
C ASP A 149 12.92 7.32 23.52
N THR A 150 13.21 6.44 24.48
CA THR A 150 14.53 5.81 24.59
C THR A 150 14.80 4.89 23.40
N PHE A 151 13.78 4.20 22.89
CA PHE A 151 13.85 3.44 21.65
C PHE A 151 14.19 4.33 20.44
N PHE A 152 13.55 5.49 20.29
CA PHE A 152 13.86 6.40 19.18
C PHE A 152 15.24 7.08 19.30
N ALA A 153 15.72 7.30 20.53
CA ALA A 153 17.05 7.85 20.79
C ALA A 153 18.17 6.82 20.54
N GLN A 154 17.88 5.53 20.69
CA GLN A 154 18.84 4.43 20.56
C GLN A 154 18.27 3.33 19.67
N LEU A 155 17.94 3.69 18.43
CA LEU A 155 17.29 2.78 17.50
C LEU A 155 18.14 1.54 17.23
N PRO A 156 17.56 0.33 17.37
CA PRO A 156 18.14 -0.88 16.82
C PRO A 156 18.34 -0.79 15.30
N PRO A 157 19.15 -1.69 14.71
CA PRO A 157 19.25 -1.83 13.26
C PRO A 157 17.86 -1.95 12.60
N ARG A 158 17.68 -1.31 11.44
CA ARG A 158 16.38 -1.26 10.74
C ARG A 158 15.80 -2.63 10.42
N ASN A 159 16.67 -3.59 10.11
CA ASN A 159 16.31 -4.97 9.80
C ASN A 159 15.85 -5.77 11.04
N GLU A 160 15.95 -5.23 12.25
CA GLU A 160 15.39 -5.85 13.47
C GLU A 160 14.05 -5.23 13.88
N ILE A 161 13.60 -4.20 13.16
CA ILE A 161 12.39 -3.43 13.47
C ILE A 161 11.35 -3.72 12.38
N ALA A 162 10.16 -4.15 12.78
CA ALA A 162 8.98 -4.15 11.92
C ALA A 162 8.03 -2.98 12.26
N THR A 163 7.27 -2.50 11.29
CA THR A 163 6.25 -1.45 11.48
C THR A 163 4.88 -1.86 10.97
N TYR A 164 3.83 -1.46 11.69
CA TYR A 164 2.43 -1.67 11.29
C TYR A 164 1.60 -0.40 11.54
N HIS A 165 1.23 0.32 10.47
CA HIS A 165 0.60 1.66 10.56
C HIS A 165 1.37 2.67 11.42
N ALA A 166 2.69 2.48 11.55
CA ALA A 166 3.60 3.35 12.26
C ALA A 166 4.81 3.69 11.38
N ARG A 167 5.52 4.76 11.74
CA ARG A 167 6.75 5.18 11.08
C ARG A 167 7.83 5.40 12.11
N VAL A 168 9.08 5.20 11.69
CA VAL A 168 10.22 5.60 12.49
C VAL A 168 10.76 6.92 11.94
N GLU A 169 10.56 7.99 12.70
CA GLU A 169 10.85 9.36 12.25
C GLU A 169 12.35 9.72 12.32
N THR A 170 13.15 8.97 13.09
CA THR A 170 14.59 9.22 13.17
C THR A 170 15.25 8.95 11.81
N PRO A 171 16.07 9.86 11.27
CA PRO A 171 16.77 9.65 10.01
C PRO A 171 17.70 8.42 10.06
N PHE A 172 17.75 7.65 8.97
CA PHE A 172 18.66 6.51 8.85
C PHE A 172 20.13 6.98 8.77
N ARG A 173 21.01 6.28 9.49
CA ARG A 173 22.45 6.57 9.56
C ARG A 173 23.25 5.27 9.52
N ILE A 174 24.39 5.28 8.83
CA ILE A 174 25.36 4.19 8.83
C ILE A 174 26.57 4.61 9.69
N PRO A 175 26.76 4.00 10.87
CA PRO A 175 27.91 4.30 11.73
C PRO A 175 29.24 4.09 11.00
N GLY A 176 30.16 5.06 11.13
CA GLY A 176 31.49 4.97 10.52
C GLY A 176 31.52 5.04 8.99
N TYR A 177 30.41 5.39 8.32
CA TYR A 177 30.40 5.54 6.88
C TYR A 177 31.35 6.65 6.42
N THR A 178 32.17 6.32 5.42
CA THR A 178 33.02 7.25 4.67
C THR A 178 32.75 7.05 3.17
N PRO A 179 32.60 8.14 2.40
CA PRO A 179 32.50 8.06 0.94
C PRO A 179 33.66 7.30 0.32
N ASP A 180 33.43 6.80 -0.90
CA ASP A 180 34.44 6.19 -1.75
C ASP A 180 34.51 6.98 -3.05
N GLU A 181 35.71 7.25 -3.56
CA GLU A 181 35.87 7.94 -4.85
C GLU A 181 35.65 6.98 -6.04
N ARG A 182 35.58 5.67 -5.79
CA ARG A 182 35.37 4.67 -6.82
C ARG A 182 33.96 4.75 -7.39
N VAL A 183 33.88 4.88 -8.71
CA VAL A 183 32.63 4.69 -9.46
C VAL A 183 32.28 3.21 -9.46
N GLN A 184 31.10 2.88 -8.93
CA GLN A 184 30.48 1.58 -9.09
C GLN A 184 29.80 1.50 -10.45
N ILE A 185 30.12 0.46 -11.21
CA ILE A 185 29.53 0.18 -12.51
C ILE A 185 28.68 -1.08 -12.38
N ILE A 186 27.37 -0.93 -12.59
CA ILE A 186 26.42 -2.02 -12.69
C ILE A 186 26.14 -2.21 -14.18
N ASP A 187 26.86 -3.13 -14.80
CA ASP A 187 26.73 -3.48 -16.22
C ASP A 187 25.73 -4.63 -16.40
N ARG A 188 24.48 -4.39 -15.99
CA ARG A 188 23.36 -5.34 -16.10
C ARG A 188 22.12 -4.61 -16.55
N SER A 189 21.46 -5.16 -17.56
CA SER A 189 20.21 -4.64 -18.08
C SER A 189 19.09 -4.82 -17.05
N LEU A 190 18.37 -3.75 -16.76
CA LEU A 190 17.11 -3.78 -16.01
C LEU A 190 15.97 -3.32 -16.91
N ARG A 191 14.76 -3.81 -16.68
CA ARG A 191 13.60 -3.49 -17.52
C ARG A 191 12.54 -2.69 -16.76
N GLY A 192 12.21 -1.52 -17.29
CA GLY A 192 11.13 -0.67 -16.79
C GLY A 192 11.39 0.04 -15.46
N SER A 193 10.30 0.37 -14.77
CA SER A 193 10.34 1.16 -13.52
C SER A 193 11.04 0.44 -12.37
N HIS A 194 11.84 1.17 -11.61
CA HIS A 194 12.58 0.66 -10.44
C HIS A 194 12.61 1.71 -9.32
N ILE A 195 12.79 1.25 -8.08
CA ILE A 195 13.04 2.12 -6.93
C ILE A 195 14.39 1.75 -6.33
N PHE A 196 15.28 2.73 -6.26
CA PHE A 196 16.61 2.60 -5.69
C PHE A 196 16.72 3.37 -4.37
N TYR A 197 17.67 2.97 -3.52
CA TYR A 197 18.14 3.79 -2.41
C TYR A 197 19.64 4.00 -2.51
N ALA A 198 20.07 5.23 -2.30
CA ALA A 198 21.48 5.61 -2.14
C ALA A 198 21.71 6.22 -0.76
N TYR A 199 22.83 5.88 -0.11
CA TYR A 199 23.26 6.58 1.10
C TYR A 199 24.24 7.71 0.74
N VAL A 200 24.05 8.88 1.35
CA VAL A 200 24.87 10.06 1.12
C VAL A 200 25.41 10.57 2.46
N LYS A 201 26.70 10.90 2.51
CA LYS A 201 27.32 11.63 3.63
C LYS A 201 28.57 12.38 3.16
N ASN A 202 28.53 13.70 3.17
CA ASN A 202 29.66 14.54 2.70
C ASN A 202 30.09 14.20 1.26
N GLU A 203 29.14 13.85 0.42
CA GLU A 203 29.30 13.57 -1.01
C GLU A 203 28.02 14.03 -1.74
N SER A 204 28.08 14.13 -3.06
CA SER A 204 26.87 14.35 -3.87
C SER A 204 26.18 13.02 -4.13
N LEU A 205 24.84 13.03 -4.23
CA LEU A 205 24.17 11.94 -4.92
C LEU A 205 24.52 12.04 -6.40
N ASP A 206 25.28 11.08 -6.92
CA ASP A 206 25.79 11.07 -8.30
C ASP A 206 25.51 9.70 -8.91
N VAL A 207 24.56 9.66 -9.84
CA VAL A 207 24.11 8.46 -10.54
C VAL A 207 23.86 8.79 -12.00
N THR A 208 24.32 7.92 -12.90
CA THR A 208 24.00 7.96 -14.33
C THR A 208 23.30 6.67 -14.72
N PHE A 209 22.12 6.80 -15.33
CA PHE A 209 21.37 5.69 -15.92
C PHE A 209 21.54 5.72 -17.43
N TYR A 210 22.00 4.62 -18.02
CA TYR A 210 22.08 4.47 -19.46
C TYR A 210 20.82 3.78 -19.93
N VAL A 211 19.90 4.52 -20.53
CA VAL A 211 18.59 4.04 -20.93
C VAL A 211 18.54 3.81 -22.44
N GLN A 212 17.72 2.86 -22.86
CA GLN A 212 17.47 2.56 -24.26
C GLN A 212 16.00 2.21 -24.44
N ASP A 213 15.37 2.84 -25.42
CA ASP A 213 14.04 2.49 -25.90
C ASP A 213 14.10 1.33 -26.89
N MET A 214 13.16 0.40 -26.79
CA MET A 214 13.05 -0.74 -27.69
C MET A 214 12.00 -0.55 -28.79
N ASN A 215 11.17 0.51 -28.75
CA ASN A 215 10.16 0.88 -29.75
C ASN A 215 9.24 -0.30 -30.19
N ARG A 216 8.85 -1.16 -29.25
CA ARG A 216 7.94 -2.29 -29.46
C ARG A 216 6.51 -2.01 -29.02
N ASP A 217 6.31 -1.12 -28.06
CA ASP A 217 4.98 -0.70 -27.63
C ASP A 217 4.61 0.64 -28.31
N ALA A 218 3.39 0.77 -28.83
CA ALA A 218 2.91 2.04 -29.38
C ALA A 218 2.65 3.05 -28.24
N GLY A 219 3.36 4.17 -28.25
CA GLY A 219 3.22 5.22 -27.24
C GLY A 219 4.39 6.18 -27.28
N GLY A 220 4.42 7.12 -26.33
CA GLY A 220 5.67 7.77 -25.99
C GLY A 220 6.18 7.16 -24.69
N ASP A 221 7.49 7.07 -24.54
CA ASP A 221 8.14 6.35 -23.43
C ASP A 221 8.91 7.30 -22.51
N PRO A 222 8.21 8.22 -21.79
CA PRO A 222 8.88 9.18 -20.94
C PRO A 222 9.61 8.47 -19.80
N VAL A 223 10.82 8.94 -19.52
CA VAL A 223 11.59 8.54 -18.35
C VAL A 223 11.58 9.68 -17.36
N ALA A 224 11.02 9.45 -16.18
CA ALA A 224 11.03 10.41 -15.08
C ALA A 224 11.79 9.83 -13.87
N ILE A 225 12.79 10.55 -13.39
CA ILE A 225 13.58 10.19 -12.22
C ILE A 225 13.29 11.19 -11.11
N ASN A 226 12.76 10.72 -9.99
CA ASN A 226 12.43 11.54 -8.83
C ASN A 226 13.24 11.10 -7.62
N VAL A 227 13.80 12.05 -6.88
CA VAL A 227 14.57 11.80 -5.65
C VAL A 227 13.78 12.30 -4.46
N PHE A 228 13.66 11.47 -3.43
CA PHE A 228 12.96 11.78 -2.20
C PHE A 228 13.87 11.62 -0.98
N SER A 229 13.72 12.54 -0.04
CA SER A 229 14.12 12.38 1.35
C SER A 229 12.87 12.03 2.15
N ASP A 230 12.72 10.76 2.54
CA ASP A 230 11.47 10.22 3.08
C ASP A 230 10.29 10.46 2.10
N THR A 231 9.33 11.33 2.43
CA THR A 231 8.22 11.69 1.53
C THR A 231 8.43 13.00 0.77
N MET A 232 9.50 13.75 1.06
CA MET A 232 9.73 15.06 0.48
C MET A 232 10.56 14.94 -0.81
N PRO A 233 10.06 15.42 -1.97
CA PRO A 233 10.86 15.46 -3.18
C PRO A 233 12.01 16.45 -3.04
N VAL A 234 13.23 16.03 -3.37
CA VAL A 234 14.46 16.85 -3.29
C VAL A 234 15.10 17.09 -4.65
N ALA A 235 14.79 16.26 -5.66
CA ALA A 235 15.16 16.49 -7.05
C ALA A 235 14.21 15.76 -8.01
N SER A 236 14.11 16.25 -9.24
CA SER A 236 13.37 15.60 -10.32
C SER A 236 14.04 15.94 -11.66
N ILE A 237 14.25 14.93 -12.49
CA ILE A 237 14.67 15.08 -13.88
C ILE A 237 13.74 14.21 -14.74
N GLY A 238 13.38 14.70 -15.91
CA GLY A 238 12.59 13.94 -16.87
C GLY A 238 13.11 14.19 -18.26
N GLU A 239 13.07 13.15 -19.09
CA GLU A 239 13.29 13.27 -20.51
C GLU A 239 11.97 13.03 -21.24
N SER A 240 11.67 13.94 -22.17
CA SER A 240 10.56 13.77 -23.11
C SER A 240 10.91 12.66 -24.09
N ASP A 241 9.88 11.96 -24.57
CA ASP A 241 9.94 10.98 -25.66
C ASP A 241 10.83 11.46 -26.83
N ASP A 242 11.63 10.54 -27.39
CA ASP A 242 12.58 10.81 -28.49
C ASP A 242 11.89 11.14 -29.83
N GLY A 243 10.55 11.07 -29.83
CA GLY A 243 9.67 11.42 -30.95
C GLY A 243 9.34 10.25 -31.86
N ARG A 244 9.73 9.01 -31.52
CA ARG A 244 9.40 7.79 -32.27
C ARG A 244 8.12 7.13 -31.77
N ILE A 245 6.98 7.74 -32.10
CA ILE A 245 5.65 7.31 -31.65
C ILE A 245 5.10 6.08 -32.45
N GLY A 246 5.96 5.24 -33.05
CA GLY A 246 5.53 4.13 -33.90
C GLY A 246 6.31 2.85 -33.64
N GLU A 247 5.61 1.71 -33.61
CA GLU A 247 6.20 0.37 -33.53
C GLU A 247 7.14 0.16 -34.72
N ARG A 248 8.44 0.15 -34.48
CA ARG A 248 9.46 -0.08 -35.53
C ARG A 248 10.28 -1.33 -35.31
N GLU A 249 10.12 -2.01 -34.17
CA GLU A 249 10.94 -3.17 -33.74
C GLU A 249 12.47 -2.91 -33.73
N GLU A 250 12.90 -1.67 -33.99
CA GLU A 250 14.29 -1.24 -33.95
C GLU A 250 14.57 -0.53 -32.63
N ALA A 251 15.53 -1.07 -31.87
CA ALA A 251 16.00 -0.45 -30.65
C ALA A 251 16.57 0.96 -30.94
N GLY A 252 16.21 1.93 -30.12
CA GLY A 252 16.78 3.28 -30.13
C GLY A 252 18.26 3.30 -29.72
N GLU A 253 18.90 4.46 -29.78
CA GLU A 253 20.25 4.63 -29.26
C GLU A 253 20.24 4.61 -27.72
N THR A 254 21.27 4.02 -27.11
CA THR A 254 21.45 4.13 -25.66
C THR A 254 21.95 5.52 -25.31
N HIS A 255 21.27 6.24 -24.42
CA HIS A 255 21.69 7.56 -23.95
C HIS A 255 21.78 7.64 -22.42
N PRO A 256 22.66 8.48 -21.88
CA PRO A 256 22.82 8.65 -20.44
C PRO A 256 21.88 9.73 -19.87
N ILE A 257 21.21 9.42 -18.77
CA ILE A 257 20.51 10.37 -17.92
C ILE A 257 21.35 10.59 -16.67
N HIS A 258 21.95 11.78 -16.56
CA HIS A 258 22.83 12.15 -15.46
C HIS A 258 22.05 12.85 -14.32
N LEU A 259 22.09 12.27 -13.12
CA LEU A 259 21.51 12.83 -11.91
C LEU A 259 22.62 13.18 -10.92
N VAL A 260 22.78 14.48 -10.64
CA VAL A 260 23.71 14.98 -9.61
C VAL A 260 22.96 15.92 -8.67
N VAL A 261 22.94 15.57 -7.38
CA VAL A 261 22.32 16.39 -6.33
C VAL A 261 23.37 16.68 -5.24
N PRO A 262 24.00 17.87 -5.25
CA PRO A 262 25.01 18.24 -4.27
C PRO A 262 24.39 18.73 -2.97
N GLY A 263 25.18 18.72 -1.89
CA GLY A 263 24.81 19.39 -0.62
C GLY A 263 23.65 18.73 0.15
N LEU A 264 23.32 17.48 -0.18
CA LEU A 264 22.32 16.71 0.56
C LEU A 264 22.80 16.45 2.00
N PRO A 265 21.93 16.60 3.02
CA PRO A 265 22.21 16.13 4.37
C PRO A 265 22.61 14.64 4.41
N GLU A 266 23.25 14.21 5.50
CA GLU A 266 23.50 12.78 5.68
C GLU A 266 22.18 12.00 5.69
N GLY A 267 22.10 10.88 4.99
CA GLY A 267 20.90 10.03 4.99
C GLY A 267 20.79 9.07 3.80
N ALA A 268 19.70 8.30 3.81
CA ALA A 268 19.28 7.48 2.69
C ALA A 268 18.25 8.24 1.83
N TYR A 269 18.41 8.16 0.52
CA TYR A 269 17.58 8.86 -0.46
C TYR A 269 16.94 7.84 -1.39
N ARG A 270 15.62 7.96 -1.58
CA ARG A 270 14.86 7.11 -2.51
C ARG A 270 14.89 7.73 -3.91
N ILE A 271 15.28 6.94 -4.90
CA ILE A 271 15.34 7.34 -6.31
C ILE A 271 14.32 6.49 -7.05
N GLU A 272 13.27 7.11 -7.56
CA GLU A 272 12.23 6.44 -8.35
C GLU A 272 12.46 6.73 -9.82
N ILE A 273 12.78 5.69 -10.62
CA ILE A 273 12.69 5.78 -12.08
C ILE A 273 11.33 5.26 -12.51
N ARG A 274 10.55 6.13 -13.14
CA ARG A 274 9.22 5.84 -13.67
C ARG A 274 9.29 5.84 -15.18
N THR A 275 8.99 4.71 -15.76
CA THR A 275 9.01 4.47 -17.21
C THR A 275 8.18 3.23 -17.56
N THR A 276 7.97 2.98 -18.84
CA THR A 276 7.21 1.84 -19.38
C THR A 276 8.04 0.56 -19.35
N ARG A 277 7.46 -0.57 -19.77
CA ARG A 277 8.20 -1.83 -19.89
C ARG A 277 9.11 -1.88 -21.12
N ASP A 278 9.02 -0.91 -22.02
CA ASP A 278 9.81 -0.89 -23.25
C ASP A 278 11.18 -0.25 -23.05
N ILE A 279 11.36 0.52 -21.98
CA ILE A 279 12.64 1.12 -21.61
C ILE A 279 13.51 0.13 -20.84
N PHE A 280 14.76 -0.01 -21.31
CA PHE A 280 15.81 -0.79 -20.68
C PHE A 280 16.86 0.13 -20.07
N ILE A 281 17.19 -0.09 -18.80
CA ILE A 281 18.36 0.51 -18.14
C ILE A 281 19.54 -0.43 -18.40
N ARG A 282 20.36 -0.13 -19.40
CA ARG A 282 21.48 -0.99 -19.84
C ARG A 282 22.65 -1.01 -18.88
N LYS A 283 22.90 0.12 -18.23
CA LYS A 283 24.02 0.31 -17.30
C LYS A 283 23.68 1.38 -16.27
N ILE A 284 24.20 1.22 -15.06
CA ILE A 284 24.15 2.23 -14.01
C ILE A 284 25.57 2.53 -13.55
N GLU A 285 25.93 3.80 -13.50
CA GLU A 285 27.17 4.28 -12.89
C GLU A 285 26.83 5.13 -11.67
N THR A 286 27.43 4.85 -10.52
CA THR A 286 27.18 5.65 -9.31
C THR A 286 28.44 5.80 -8.47
N ARG A 287 28.60 6.95 -7.81
CA ARG A 287 29.64 7.15 -6.78
C ARG A 287 29.18 6.75 -5.38
N SER A 288 27.89 6.56 -5.16
CA SER A 288 27.38 6.16 -3.85
C SER A 288 27.81 4.74 -3.53
N LYS A 289 28.62 4.55 -2.48
CA LYS A 289 29.10 3.23 -2.02
C LYS A 289 27.95 2.27 -1.64
N LYS A 290 26.86 2.83 -1.14
CA LYS A 290 25.67 2.10 -0.71
C LYS A 290 24.55 2.41 -1.68
N PHE A 291 24.21 1.42 -2.50
CA PHE A 291 23.23 1.53 -3.56
C PHE A 291 22.44 0.22 -3.67
N VAL A 292 21.14 0.29 -3.44
CA VAL A 292 20.25 -0.89 -3.39
C VAL A 292 18.96 -0.66 -4.16
N ILE A 293 18.29 -1.75 -4.53
CA ILE A 293 17.00 -1.75 -5.23
C ILE A 293 15.94 -2.26 -4.24
N LEU A 294 14.82 -1.56 -4.13
CA LEU A 294 13.73 -1.93 -3.23
C LEU A 294 12.79 -2.93 -3.91
N ASN A 295 12.58 -4.08 -3.25
CA ASN A 295 11.56 -5.10 -3.48
C ASN A 295 11.51 -5.79 -4.85
N GLU A 296 11.71 -5.10 -5.96
CA GLU A 296 11.53 -5.64 -7.31
C GLU A 296 12.78 -5.39 -8.16
N LEU A 297 13.28 -6.46 -8.76
CA LEU A 297 14.40 -6.47 -9.70
C LEU A 297 13.93 -7.17 -10.96
N PHE A 298 13.71 -6.40 -12.04
CA PHE A 298 13.45 -6.97 -13.34
C PHE A 298 14.75 -7.02 -14.14
N LEU A 299 15.39 -8.19 -14.15
CA LEU A 299 16.55 -8.44 -14.99
C LEU A 299 16.10 -8.43 -16.45
N GLY A 300 16.58 -7.43 -17.18
CA GLY A 300 16.33 -7.28 -18.61
C GLY A 300 17.16 -8.26 -19.44
N ASP A 301 16.80 -8.35 -20.72
CA ASP A 301 17.41 -9.19 -21.76
C ASP A 301 17.34 -10.69 -21.49
N GLU A 302 16.33 -11.37 -22.04
CA GLU A 302 16.46 -12.60 -22.86
C GLU A 302 15.11 -13.22 -23.23
N ALA A 303 14.55 -12.63 -24.29
CA ALA A 303 13.69 -13.20 -25.33
C ALA A 303 13.70 -12.19 -26.49
N GLY A 304 14.70 -12.29 -27.39
CA GLY A 304 14.78 -11.46 -28.60
C GLY A 304 15.35 -10.03 -28.45
N TYR A 305 16.15 -9.74 -27.42
CA TYR A 305 16.75 -8.39 -27.19
C TYR A 305 18.29 -8.35 -27.32
N GLN A 306 19.01 -9.40 -26.91
CA GLN A 306 20.44 -9.62 -27.15
C GLN A 306 20.69 -11.12 -27.42
N SER A 307 21.84 -11.48 -28.00
CA SER A 307 22.15 -12.86 -28.44
C SER A 307 22.87 -13.73 -27.42
N ASP A 308 23.41 -13.16 -26.34
CA ASP A 308 24.33 -13.84 -25.42
C ASP A 308 23.84 -13.79 -23.97
N ASP A 309 23.72 -14.97 -23.34
CA ASP A 309 23.30 -15.13 -21.95
C ASP A 309 24.12 -14.27 -20.99
N ARG A 310 23.44 -13.38 -20.26
CA ARG A 310 24.07 -12.51 -19.25
C ARG A 310 23.66 -12.88 -17.83
N PRO A 311 24.39 -13.81 -17.17
CA PRO A 311 24.09 -14.17 -15.80
C PRO A 311 24.23 -12.95 -14.87
N ALA A 312 23.28 -12.84 -13.94
CA ALA A 312 23.24 -11.80 -12.94
C ALA A 312 23.41 -12.42 -11.55
N THR A 313 24.38 -11.93 -10.78
CA THR A 313 24.52 -12.23 -9.36
C THR A 313 24.12 -11.00 -8.56
N VAL A 314 23.16 -11.17 -7.66
CA VAL A 314 22.72 -10.14 -6.72
C VAL A 314 22.69 -10.68 -5.30
N TRP A 315 22.70 -9.78 -4.33
CA TRP A 315 22.56 -10.08 -2.92
C TRP A 315 21.25 -9.48 -2.42
N THR A 316 20.46 -10.25 -1.68
CA THR A 316 19.18 -9.79 -1.13
C THR A 316 19.18 -9.83 0.40
N SER A 317 18.57 -8.81 1.01
CA SER A 317 18.24 -8.82 2.44
C SER A 317 16.91 -9.50 2.73
N GLY A 318 16.06 -9.72 1.73
CA GLY A 318 14.76 -10.31 1.91
C GLY A 318 14.80 -11.84 1.95
N ARG A 319 13.75 -12.42 2.54
CA ARG A 319 13.65 -13.86 2.80
C ARG A 319 12.57 -14.55 2.01
N LEU A 320 11.61 -13.82 1.46
CA LEU A 320 10.59 -14.36 0.58
C LEU A 320 10.90 -13.93 -0.85
N ILE A 321 11.39 -14.86 -1.66
CA ILE A 321 11.67 -14.61 -3.08
C ILE A 321 10.49 -15.10 -3.90
N ARG A 322 9.96 -14.21 -4.73
CA ARG A 322 8.96 -14.49 -5.75
C ARG A 322 9.60 -14.23 -7.11
N ALA A 323 9.36 -15.07 -8.10
CA ALA A 323 9.90 -14.87 -9.42
C ALA A 323 8.91 -15.28 -10.51
N SER A 324 8.93 -14.56 -11.62
CA SER A 324 8.09 -14.82 -12.79
C SER A 324 8.78 -14.32 -14.05
N THR A 325 8.36 -14.86 -15.19
CA THR A 325 8.72 -14.35 -16.52
C THR A 325 7.46 -14.16 -17.36
N LEU A 326 7.53 -13.28 -18.36
CA LEU A 326 6.45 -13.06 -19.32
C LEU A 326 6.66 -13.82 -20.63
N HIS A 327 7.86 -14.32 -20.90
CA HIS A 327 8.18 -15.01 -22.14
C HIS A 327 8.56 -16.46 -21.87
N ALA A 328 8.26 -17.36 -22.82
CA ALA A 328 8.59 -18.77 -22.68
C ALA A 328 10.11 -18.98 -22.57
N ASP A 329 10.90 -18.16 -23.27
CA ASP A 329 12.37 -18.23 -23.27
C ASP A 329 12.98 -17.81 -21.93
N GLY A 330 12.26 -17.03 -21.11
CA GLY A 330 12.70 -16.63 -19.78
C GLY A 330 12.56 -17.73 -18.71
N ALA A 331 11.99 -18.89 -19.06
CA ALA A 331 11.85 -20.03 -18.15
C ALA A 331 13.24 -20.55 -17.72
N GLN A 332 13.49 -20.57 -16.41
CA GLN A 332 14.83 -20.85 -15.87
C GLN A 332 14.81 -21.33 -14.41
N GLU A 333 15.99 -21.67 -13.90
CA GLU A 333 16.21 -21.99 -12.50
C GLU A 333 17.10 -20.91 -11.85
N LEU A 334 16.58 -20.23 -10.83
CA LEU A 334 17.36 -19.28 -10.04
C LEU A 334 18.02 -20.03 -8.87
N MET A 335 19.32 -19.80 -8.64
CA MET A 335 19.95 -20.25 -7.39
C MET A 335 19.78 -19.17 -6.32
N VAL A 336 19.12 -19.51 -5.21
CA VAL A 336 18.87 -18.64 -4.07
C VAL A 336 19.56 -19.23 -2.84
N GLY A 337 20.75 -18.71 -2.52
CA GLY A 337 21.65 -19.33 -1.56
C GLY A 337 22.11 -20.69 -2.08
N GLU A 338 21.78 -21.74 -1.34
CA GLU A 338 22.04 -23.14 -1.71
C GLU A 338 20.80 -23.81 -2.35
N GLU A 339 19.68 -23.09 -2.44
CA GLU A 339 18.41 -23.62 -2.91
C GLU A 339 18.10 -23.20 -4.36
N VAL A 340 17.20 -23.93 -5.03
CA VAL A 340 16.82 -23.68 -6.43
C VAL A 340 15.36 -23.24 -6.55
N LEU A 341 15.08 -22.05 -7.06
CA LEU A 341 13.73 -21.61 -7.42
C LEU A 341 13.49 -21.84 -8.91
N ARG A 342 12.61 -22.79 -9.24
CA ARG A 342 12.26 -23.14 -10.63
C ARG A 342 11.15 -22.23 -11.16
N ILE A 343 11.31 -21.75 -12.39
CA ILE A 343 10.34 -20.95 -13.14
C ILE A 343 10.05 -21.68 -14.45
N PRO A 344 9.20 -22.73 -14.44
CA PRO A 344 8.98 -23.56 -15.62
C PRO A 344 8.07 -22.93 -16.68
N GLU A 345 7.18 -22.00 -16.30
CA GLU A 345 6.17 -21.43 -17.20
C GLU A 345 6.11 -19.91 -17.10
N SER A 346 5.75 -19.25 -18.21
CA SER A 346 5.49 -17.82 -18.23
C SER A 346 4.14 -17.46 -17.63
N HIS A 347 3.98 -16.21 -17.20
CA HIS A 347 2.76 -15.65 -16.57
C HIS A 347 2.34 -16.32 -15.24
N GLN A 348 3.22 -17.11 -14.64
CA GLN A 348 3.03 -17.67 -13.32
C GLN A 348 4.12 -17.17 -12.36
N GLU A 349 3.73 -16.94 -11.12
CA GLU A 349 4.66 -16.57 -10.05
C GLU A 349 5.02 -17.80 -9.23
N TYR A 350 6.31 -18.03 -9.06
CA TYR A 350 6.87 -19.08 -8.23
C TYR A 350 7.54 -18.45 -7.02
N LYS A 351 7.37 -19.05 -5.83
CA LYS A 351 7.86 -18.50 -4.58
C LYS A 351 8.75 -19.47 -3.80
N ARG A 352 9.73 -18.92 -3.09
CA ARG A 352 10.58 -19.65 -2.16
C ARG A 352 10.92 -18.80 -0.95
N ARG A 353 10.81 -19.40 0.23
CA ARG A 353 11.35 -18.82 1.47
C ARG A 353 12.79 -19.27 1.63
N VAL A 354 13.70 -18.32 1.78
CA VAL A 354 15.11 -18.57 1.99
C VAL A 354 15.34 -19.03 3.42
N SER A 355 15.93 -20.21 3.55
CA SER A 355 16.43 -20.72 4.81
C SER A 355 17.91 -20.34 4.97
N GLY A 356 18.30 -19.79 6.13
CA GLY A 356 19.68 -19.35 6.40
C GLY A 356 19.83 -17.89 6.85
N GLY A 357 21.08 -17.41 6.89
CA GLY A 357 21.41 -16.04 7.28
C GLY A 357 21.29 -15.04 6.13
N THR A 358 20.97 -13.78 6.45
CA THR A 358 20.99 -12.67 5.48
C THR A 358 22.35 -11.95 5.52
N PRO A 359 22.83 -11.41 4.38
CA PRO A 359 22.21 -11.44 3.06
C PRO A 359 22.43 -12.73 2.28
N THR A 360 21.51 -13.02 1.37
CA THR A 360 21.52 -14.24 0.54
C THR A 360 21.94 -13.91 -0.89
N ARG A 361 22.80 -14.74 -1.48
CA ARG A 361 23.17 -14.62 -2.89
C ARG A 361 22.04 -15.17 -3.78
N LEU A 362 21.64 -14.43 -4.80
CA LEU A 362 20.75 -14.88 -5.87
C LEU A 362 21.53 -14.86 -7.18
N LEU A 363 21.51 -15.96 -7.92
CA LEU A 363 22.09 -16.10 -9.25
C LEU A 363 20.97 -16.41 -10.25
N SER A 364 20.84 -15.53 -11.23
CA SER A 364 20.05 -15.74 -12.45
C SER A 364 21.01 -16.15 -13.56
N PRO A 365 20.84 -17.33 -14.19
CA PRO A 365 21.70 -17.77 -15.30
C PRO A 365 21.52 -16.90 -16.56
N GLN A 366 20.33 -16.36 -16.78
CA GLN A 366 19.95 -15.51 -17.91
C GLN A 366 19.05 -14.35 -17.43
N GLY A 367 18.70 -13.42 -18.30
CA GLY A 367 17.77 -12.33 -17.96
C GLY A 367 16.30 -12.72 -18.15
N ASP A 368 15.47 -11.74 -18.55
CA ASP A 368 14.00 -11.84 -18.70
C ASP A 368 13.27 -12.49 -17.51
N VAL A 369 13.67 -12.10 -16.30
CA VAL A 369 13.04 -12.56 -15.07
C VAL A 369 12.81 -11.41 -14.12
N MET A 370 11.58 -11.34 -13.63
CA MET A 370 11.18 -10.40 -12.61
C MET A 370 11.24 -11.11 -11.26
N VAL A 371 12.14 -10.63 -10.40
CA VAL A 371 12.35 -11.15 -9.05
C VAL A 371 11.84 -10.14 -8.04
N ARG A 372 10.95 -10.59 -7.16
CA ARG A 372 10.40 -9.81 -6.05
C ARG A 372 10.84 -10.36 -4.70
N THR A 373 10.98 -9.47 -3.73
CA THR A 373 11.34 -9.82 -2.36
C THR A 373 10.72 -8.84 -1.36
N ASN A 374 10.64 -9.24 -0.09
CA ASN A 374 10.26 -8.39 1.05
C ASN A 374 11.43 -7.53 1.61
N GLY A 375 12.37 -7.13 0.76
CA GLY A 375 13.63 -6.51 1.18
C GLY A 375 14.34 -5.81 0.03
N TYR A 376 15.67 -5.75 0.09
CA TYR A 376 16.49 -4.99 -0.86
C TYR A 376 17.44 -5.89 -1.65
N PHE A 377 17.67 -5.57 -2.91
CA PHE A 377 18.71 -6.17 -3.74
C PHE A 377 19.94 -5.25 -3.88
N ALA A 378 21.12 -5.84 -4.03
CA ALA A 378 22.34 -5.15 -4.39
C ALA A 378 23.19 -6.01 -5.34
N PHE A 379 23.89 -5.40 -6.30
CA PHE A 379 24.80 -6.12 -7.20
C PHE A 379 26.14 -6.50 -6.55
N SER A 380 26.40 -6.00 -5.34
CA SER A 380 27.53 -6.42 -4.51
C SER A 380 27.09 -6.55 -3.05
N ARG A 381 27.73 -7.45 -2.31
CA ARG A 381 27.44 -7.65 -0.88
C ARG A 381 27.74 -6.37 -0.09
N ASP A 382 28.80 -5.66 -0.45
CA ASP A 382 29.26 -4.46 0.24
C ASP A 382 28.35 -3.25 0.00
N ALA A 383 27.65 -3.19 -1.13
CA ALA A 383 26.68 -2.13 -1.41
C ALA A 383 25.37 -2.29 -0.63
N LEU A 384 25.04 -3.50 -0.16
CA LEU A 384 23.78 -3.77 0.50
C LEU A 384 23.65 -3.02 1.85
N PHE A 385 22.46 -2.47 2.08
CA PHE A 385 22.00 -1.88 3.33
C PHE A 385 20.47 -1.86 3.38
N VAL A 386 19.90 -1.71 4.58
CA VAL A 386 18.45 -1.71 4.83
C VAL A 386 18.06 -0.33 5.39
N PRO A 387 17.65 0.63 4.53
CA PRO A 387 17.38 2.00 4.97
C PRO A 387 16.09 2.14 5.80
N GLU A 388 15.12 1.26 5.58
CA GLU A 388 13.80 1.34 6.21
C GLU A 388 13.50 0.10 7.07
N PRO A 389 12.70 0.24 8.14
CA PRO A 389 12.18 -0.91 8.86
C PRO A 389 11.38 -1.85 7.95
N VAL A 390 11.31 -3.12 8.34
CA VAL A 390 10.42 -4.08 7.69
C VAL A 390 8.97 -3.64 7.83
N ARG A 391 8.19 -3.69 6.76
CA ARG A 391 6.74 -3.50 6.86
C ARG A 391 6.09 -4.83 7.26
N LEU A 392 5.38 -4.84 8.38
CA LEU A 392 4.64 -6.02 8.81
C LEU A 392 3.50 -6.30 7.81
N ALA A 393 3.56 -7.47 7.18
CA ALA A 393 2.61 -7.97 6.20
C ALA A 393 2.04 -9.32 6.66
N TRP A 394 1.04 -9.83 5.94
CA TRP A 394 0.36 -11.09 6.30
C TRP A 394 1.28 -12.32 6.22
N ASP A 395 2.33 -12.24 5.40
CA ASP A 395 3.32 -13.29 5.15
C ASP A 395 4.64 -13.08 5.91
N THR A 396 4.74 -12.02 6.73
CA THR A 396 5.93 -11.73 7.56
C THR A 396 6.13 -12.82 8.59
N ASP A 397 7.35 -13.36 8.63
CA ASP A 397 7.77 -14.35 9.61
C ASP A 397 8.79 -13.69 10.55
N LEU A 398 8.35 -13.33 11.77
CA LEU A 398 9.14 -12.53 12.71
C LEU A 398 10.45 -13.21 13.12
N ASP A 399 10.45 -14.54 13.22
CA ASP A 399 11.61 -15.32 13.64
C ASP A 399 12.61 -15.47 12.52
N LEU A 400 12.13 -15.85 11.33
CA LEU A 400 12.98 -15.90 10.17
C LEU A 400 13.54 -14.51 9.93
N GLU A 401 12.73 -13.47 9.78
CA GLU A 401 13.23 -12.12 9.48
C GLU A 401 14.13 -11.51 10.57
N GLY A 402 14.23 -12.11 11.76
CA GLY A 402 15.10 -11.64 12.84
C GLY A 402 14.56 -10.38 13.50
N ILE A 403 13.23 -10.22 13.51
CA ILE A 403 12.56 -9.07 14.09
C ILE A 403 12.56 -9.21 15.61
N ASN A 404 13.09 -8.18 16.28
CA ASN A 404 13.15 -8.08 17.73
C ASN A 404 12.21 -7.01 18.28
N TYR A 405 11.79 -6.07 17.43
CA TYR A 405 10.97 -4.93 17.80
C TYR A 405 9.86 -4.71 16.77
N ILE A 406 8.65 -4.42 17.22
CA ILE A 406 7.56 -4.01 16.33
C ILE A 406 6.97 -2.70 16.82
N LEU A 407 6.92 -1.71 15.94
CA LEU A 407 6.26 -0.45 16.20
C LEU A 407 4.90 -0.44 15.49
N ALA A 408 3.80 -0.32 16.22
CA ALA A 408 2.46 -0.44 15.65
C ALA A 408 1.49 0.65 16.13
N ARG A 409 0.60 1.09 15.25
CA ARG A 409 -0.63 1.80 15.62
C ARG A 409 -1.80 0.85 15.44
N TYR A 410 -2.09 0.08 16.48
CA TYR A 410 -3.09 -0.99 16.43
C TYR A 410 -3.80 -1.13 17.77
N ARG A 411 -5.10 -1.46 17.70
CA ARG A 411 -5.91 -1.85 18.85
C ARG A 411 -6.62 -3.16 18.51
N PRO A 412 -6.49 -4.20 19.34
CA PRO A 412 -7.20 -5.45 19.12
C PRO A 412 -8.73 -5.28 19.07
N PRO A 413 -9.46 -6.06 18.26
CA PRO A 413 -10.92 -6.03 18.23
C PRO A 413 -11.51 -6.54 19.56
N VAL A 414 -12.69 -6.03 19.90
CA VAL A 414 -13.46 -6.51 21.05
C VAL A 414 -14.23 -7.77 20.66
N ARG A 415 -14.13 -8.84 21.47
CA ARG A 415 -14.88 -10.09 21.23
C ARG A 415 -16.28 -10.03 21.86
N HIS A 416 -17.28 -10.42 21.08
CA HIS A 416 -18.68 -10.60 21.47
C HIS A 416 -19.18 -11.97 20.99
N GLY A 417 -18.96 -13.01 21.82
CA GLY A 417 -19.19 -14.40 21.40
C GLY A 417 -18.24 -14.79 20.27
N ASP A 418 -18.79 -15.36 19.19
CA ASP A 418 -18.02 -15.74 18.01
C ASP A 418 -17.73 -14.56 17.06
N TRP A 419 -18.27 -13.37 17.37
CA TRP A 419 -18.08 -12.16 16.58
C TRP A 419 -17.04 -11.25 17.22
N LYS A 420 -16.33 -10.52 16.38
CA LYS A 420 -15.37 -9.47 16.73
C LYS A 420 -15.91 -8.13 16.26
N LEU A 421 -15.60 -7.08 17.00
CA LEU A 421 -16.00 -5.71 16.71
C LEU A 421 -14.75 -4.82 16.71
N ALA A 422 -14.53 -4.11 15.60
CA ALA A 422 -13.43 -3.15 15.49
C ALA A 422 -13.91 -1.84 14.87
N SER A 423 -13.31 -0.74 15.31
CA SER A 423 -13.59 0.60 14.80
C SER A 423 -12.37 1.18 14.08
N ALA A 424 -12.64 1.91 13.00
CA ALA A 424 -11.66 2.66 12.24
C ALA A 424 -12.17 4.07 11.96
N GLU A 425 -11.32 5.07 12.15
CA GLU A 425 -11.68 6.47 11.98
C GLU A 425 -11.05 7.08 10.73
N PHE A 426 -11.82 7.91 10.03
CA PHE A 426 -11.42 8.55 8.79
C PHE A 426 -11.76 10.03 8.79
N ASP A 427 -10.83 10.83 8.27
CA ASP A 427 -11.05 12.21 7.88
C ASP A 427 -11.61 12.25 6.46
N LEU A 428 -12.92 12.49 6.35
CA LEU A 428 -13.64 12.48 5.08
C LEU A 428 -13.25 13.65 4.17
N THR A 429 -12.55 14.67 4.69
CA THR A 429 -12.03 15.78 3.88
C THR A 429 -10.81 15.37 3.05
N LYS A 430 -10.15 14.27 3.44
CA LYS A 430 -9.00 13.69 2.74
C LYS A 430 -9.37 12.54 1.79
N LEU A 431 -10.63 12.12 1.79
CA LEU A 431 -11.11 11.03 0.95
C LEU A 431 -11.81 11.55 -0.31
N LEU A 432 -11.78 10.74 -1.37
CA LEU A 432 -12.50 11.00 -2.60
C LEU A 432 -13.99 10.70 -2.46
N TRP A 433 -14.79 11.54 -3.10
CA TRP A 433 -16.24 11.43 -3.15
C TRP A 433 -16.69 11.13 -4.58
N GLU A 434 -17.56 10.15 -4.74
CA GLU A 434 -18.11 9.70 -6.02
C GLU A 434 -19.62 9.59 -5.92
N ASP A 435 -20.35 10.32 -6.76
CA ASP A 435 -21.82 10.24 -6.85
C ASP A 435 -22.52 10.30 -5.47
N HIS A 436 -22.09 11.24 -4.62
CA HIS A 436 -22.58 11.41 -3.24
C HIS A 436 -22.28 10.24 -2.29
N ALA A 437 -21.27 9.42 -2.60
CA ALA A 437 -20.80 8.36 -1.75
C ALA A 437 -19.28 8.43 -1.55
N VAL A 438 -18.83 7.85 -0.44
CA VAL A 438 -17.41 7.61 -0.17
C VAL A 438 -17.14 6.13 -0.40
N PRO A 439 -16.26 5.75 -1.35
CA PRO A 439 -15.87 4.36 -1.55
C PRO A 439 -14.96 3.87 -0.43
N PHE A 440 -15.27 2.70 0.10
CA PHE A 440 -14.45 1.98 1.07
C PHE A 440 -14.08 0.59 0.54
N ALA A 441 -12.95 0.08 1.00
CA ALA A 441 -12.47 -1.27 0.76
C ALA A 441 -12.23 -1.97 2.09
N ILE A 442 -12.62 -3.25 2.19
CA ILE A 442 -12.14 -4.16 3.22
C ILE A 442 -11.05 -5.01 2.58
N SER A 443 -9.88 -5.00 3.20
CA SER A 443 -8.66 -5.66 2.74
C SER A 443 -8.34 -6.84 3.66
N ALA A 444 -8.00 -7.98 3.07
CA ALA A 444 -7.59 -9.18 3.79
C ALA A 444 -6.40 -9.82 3.06
N PRO A 445 -5.20 -9.25 3.23
CA PRO A 445 -4.02 -9.61 2.47
C PRO A 445 -3.74 -11.12 2.48
N GLY A 446 -3.65 -11.75 1.31
CA GLY A 446 -3.35 -13.17 1.16
C GLY A 446 -4.54 -14.12 1.35
N ILE A 447 -5.77 -13.64 1.49
CA ILE A 447 -6.95 -14.48 1.78
C ILE A 447 -7.16 -15.62 0.78
N LEU A 448 -6.90 -15.37 -0.51
CA LEU A 448 -6.99 -16.39 -1.57
C LEU A 448 -5.90 -17.47 -1.43
N GLU A 449 -4.66 -17.06 -1.12
CA GLU A 449 -3.53 -17.97 -0.96
C GLU A 449 -3.72 -18.87 0.27
N LEU A 450 -4.30 -18.33 1.34
CA LEU A 450 -4.59 -19.03 2.58
C LEU A 450 -5.90 -19.83 2.52
N GLN A 451 -6.69 -19.67 1.46
CA GLN A 451 -8.04 -20.26 1.32
C GLN A 451 -8.94 -19.96 2.54
N ASN A 452 -8.79 -18.76 3.10
CA ASN A 452 -9.53 -18.32 4.27
C ASN A 452 -10.89 -17.70 3.88
N GLU A 453 -11.79 -17.60 4.86
CA GLU A 453 -13.03 -16.84 4.77
C GLU A 453 -13.11 -15.86 5.95
N VAL A 454 -13.47 -14.61 5.67
CA VAL A 454 -13.85 -13.63 6.70
C VAL A 454 -15.32 -13.31 6.54
N ARG A 455 -16.11 -13.47 7.60
CA ARG A 455 -17.55 -13.21 7.58
C ARG A 455 -17.83 -11.82 8.09
N ILE A 456 -18.51 -10.99 7.31
CA ILE A 456 -18.94 -9.65 7.72
C ILE A 456 -20.41 -9.69 8.08
N GLY A 457 -20.73 -9.38 9.33
CA GLY A 457 -22.10 -9.44 9.87
C GLY A 457 -22.76 -8.08 9.99
N ALA A 458 -21.99 -7.00 10.18
CA ALA A 458 -22.53 -5.64 10.15
C ALA A 458 -21.47 -4.61 9.81
N ILE A 459 -21.91 -3.51 9.20
CA ILE A 459 -21.14 -2.29 9.02
C ILE A 459 -21.97 -1.16 9.61
N ALA A 460 -21.41 -0.43 10.57
CA ALA A 460 -22.00 0.78 11.13
C ALA A 460 -21.08 1.98 10.86
N ALA A 461 -21.68 3.13 10.58
CA ALA A 461 -20.98 4.38 10.31
C ALA A 461 -21.56 5.47 11.20
N GLN A 462 -20.70 6.11 12.00
CA GLN A 462 -21.04 7.30 12.78
C GLN A 462 -20.35 8.50 12.13
N LEU A 463 -21.15 9.41 11.60
CA LEU A 463 -20.67 10.57 10.87
C LEU A 463 -20.81 11.83 11.69
N GLU A 464 -19.79 12.68 11.62
CA GLU A 464 -19.75 13.95 12.35
C GLU A 464 -19.29 15.10 11.47
N ARG A 465 -19.86 16.28 11.77
CA ARG A 465 -19.47 17.59 11.27
C ARG A 465 -19.94 18.67 12.23
N GLU A 466 -19.47 19.89 12.04
CA GLU A 466 -20.01 21.04 12.76
C GLU A 466 -21.53 21.21 12.52
N PRO A 467 -22.33 21.41 13.58
CA PRO A 467 -23.75 21.69 13.48
C PRO A 467 -24.02 22.92 12.62
N GLN A 468 -25.14 22.90 11.89
CA GLN A 468 -25.52 24.07 11.10
C GLN A 468 -26.36 25.03 11.93
N ASP A 469 -26.02 26.31 11.85
CA ASP A 469 -26.92 27.38 12.29
C ASP A 469 -28.23 27.33 11.48
N ILE A 470 -29.36 27.57 12.16
CA ILE A 470 -30.71 27.51 11.60
C ILE A 470 -30.84 28.46 10.40
N GLY A 471 -30.19 29.63 10.45
CA GLY A 471 -30.14 30.57 9.33
C GLY A 471 -29.44 30.00 8.10
N ALA A 472 -28.33 29.30 8.28
CA ALA A 472 -27.61 28.64 7.20
C ALA A 472 -28.43 27.48 6.59
N LEU A 473 -29.18 26.77 7.42
CA LEU A 473 -30.03 25.65 7.00
C LEU A 473 -31.20 26.13 6.14
N LEU A 474 -31.89 27.20 6.57
CA LEU A 474 -32.96 27.85 5.80
C LEU A 474 -32.45 28.39 4.45
N LYS A 475 -31.26 29.01 4.43
CA LYS A 475 -30.62 29.48 3.20
C LYS A 475 -30.32 28.33 2.22
N THR A 476 -29.83 27.20 2.74
CA THR A 476 -29.51 26.01 1.92
C THR A 476 -30.78 25.37 1.36
N LEU A 477 -31.84 25.27 2.16
CA LEU A 477 -33.16 24.79 1.73
C LEU A 477 -33.74 25.67 0.61
N TRP A 478 -33.72 26.99 0.81
CA TRP A 478 -34.19 27.95 -0.20
C TRP A 478 -33.41 27.82 -1.52
N GLN A 479 -32.08 27.72 -1.44
CA GLN A 479 -31.23 27.56 -2.63
C GLN A 479 -31.52 26.26 -3.40
N LYS A 480 -31.77 25.13 -2.70
CA LYS A 480 -32.13 23.86 -3.34
C LYS A 480 -33.52 23.91 -3.98
N LEU A 481 -34.50 24.51 -3.29
CA LEU A 481 -35.87 24.65 -3.79
C LEU A 481 -35.94 25.57 -5.02
N VAL A 482 -35.23 26.70 -4.99
CA VAL A 482 -35.20 27.66 -6.11
C VAL A 482 -34.46 27.08 -7.33
N ARG A 483 -33.40 26.28 -7.14
CA ARG A 483 -32.69 25.62 -8.25
C ARG A 483 -33.46 24.49 -8.92
N GLN A 484 -34.49 23.93 -8.29
CA GLN A 484 -35.31 22.84 -8.85
C GLN A 484 -36.59 23.32 -9.53
N LEU A 485 -36.88 24.62 -9.53
CA LEU A 485 -37.96 25.17 -10.33
C LEU A 485 -37.47 25.27 -11.79
N PRO A 486 -38.16 24.63 -12.76
CA PRO A 486 -37.83 24.82 -14.17
C PRO A 486 -37.99 26.29 -14.53
N GLN A 487 -37.04 26.83 -15.30
CA GLN A 487 -37.15 28.17 -15.87
C GLN A 487 -38.36 28.28 -16.81
#